data_AF-A0A930A2R0-F1
#
_entry.id   AF-A0A930A2R0-F1
#
_cell.length_a   1.000
_cell.length_b   1.000
_cell.length_c   1.000
_cell.angle_alpha   90.00
_cell.angle_beta   90.00
_cell.angle_gamma   90.00
#
_symmetry.space_group_name_H-M   'P 1'
#
loop_
_entity.id
_entity.type
_entity.pdbx_description
1 polymer ?
#
loop_
_entity_poly.entity_id
_entity_poly.type
_entity_poly.pdbx_seq_one_letter_code
_entity_poly.pdbx_strand_id
1 'polypeptide(L)'
;MSLSEYTLARKKGKADEETLAVLNNSIFNDLPKVYVGILEIPLDLVVGTITSSRATSFTESWMPTLDEDTEFAAKWSRLYDAQIEEGIREPIQVYEYMHAFYVKEGNKRVSVLKYLQAPSIMAEITRIMPVHNDSQEMQVYEEFLRFQKVTNLYTPCFTIPGSYQLLADMLGQDLETKWPQDLVQTFQGAFYRFELVTKDITQNQPSFNISDAFLIYLSIFTFDSLLDKNRMILRHRIERILKEFHRSESNVSLEYKAKAKSQSILSLLNFRKQYYSER
;
A
#
# COMPACT_ATOMS: atom_id res chain seq x y z
N MET A 1 4.77 31.30 -8.67
CA MET A 1 3.77 31.11 -7.61
C MET A 1 4.00 29.80 -6.83
N SER A 2 5.14 29.11 -6.99
CA SER A 2 5.42 27.80 -6.39
C SER A 2 6.41 27.76 -5.23
N LEU A 3 7.08 28.87 -4.91
CA LEU A 3 7.94 28.91 -3.72
C LEU A 3 7.09 28.82 -2.43
N SER A 4 5.88 29.37 -2.44
CA SER A 4 4.94 29.28 -1.30
C SER A 4 4.52 27.84 -0.99
N GLU A 5 4.30 27.03 -2.02
CA GLU A 5 3.95 25.61 -1.86
C GLU A 5 5.14 24.81 -1.34
N TYR A 6 6.35 25.12 -1.80
CA TYR A 6 7.57 24.54 -1.23
C TYR A 6 7.73 24.89 0.25
N THR A 7 7.52 26.15 0.63
CA THR A 7 7.53 26.59 2.05
C THR A 7 6.52 25.78 2.87
N LEU A 8 5.31 25.57 2.36
CA LEU A 8 4.27 24.80 3.04
C LEU A 8 4.62 23.32 3.16
N ALA A 9 5.12 22.70 2.09
CA ALA A 9 5.60 21.33 2.09
C ALA A 9 6.74 21.14 3.10
N ARG A 10 7.74 22.02 3.09
CA ARG A 10 8.83 22.02 4.06
C ARG A 10 8.33 22.19 5.49
N LYS A 11 7.37 23.09 5.72
CA LYS A 11 6.76 23.28 7.04
C LYS A 11 6.03 22.03 7.53
N LYS A 12 5.34 21.29 6.65
CA LYS A 12 4.74 19.98 6.98
C LYS A 12 5.81 18.98 7.43
N GLY A 13 6.97 18.97 6.77
CA GLY A 13 8.09 18.10 7.14
C GLY A 13 8.78 18.45 8.46
N LYS A 14 8.68 19.68 8.97
CA LYS A 14 9.37 20.06 10.22
C LYS A 14 8.90 19.31 11.48
N ALA A 15 7.76 18.62 11.42
CA ALA A 15 7.27 17.76 12.51
C ALA A 15 7.87 16.34 12.48
N ASP A 16 8.63 16.01 11.42
CA ASP A 16 9.15 14.69 11.11
C ASP A 16 10.69 14.77 11.11
N GLU A 17 11.31 14.18 12.14
CA GLU A 17 12.76 14.17 12.30
C GLU A 17 13.43 13.02 11.53
N GLU A 18 12.63 12.05 11.07
CA GLU A 18 13.12 10.88 10.35
C GLU A 18 13.28 11.18 8.87
N THR A 19 14.28 10.54 8.25
CA THR A 19 14.54 10.65 6.81
C THR A 19 13.99 9.43 6.09
N LEU A 20 13.91 9.49 4.76
CA LEU A 20 13.48 8.35 3.96
C LEU A 20 14.26 7.06 4.28
N ALA A 21 13.56 5.94 4.29
CA ALA A 21 14.18 4.63 4.34
C ALA A 21 15.17 4.47 3.17
N VAL A 22 16.33 3.88 3.45
CA VAL A 22 17.32 3.54 2.43
C VAL A 22 17.34 2.04 2.26
N LEU A 23 17.16 1.58 1.02
CA LEU A 23 17.25 0.14 0.73
C LEU A 23 18.63 -0.39 1.13
N ASN A 24 18.65 -1.48 1.89
CA ASN A 24 19.89 -2.10 2.34
C ASN A 24 20.78 -2.47 1.14
N ASN A 25 22.07 -2.09 1.21
CA ASN A 25 23.02 -2.31 0.12
C ASN A 25 23.24 -3.78 -0.22
N SER A 26 23.20 -4.70 0.75
CA SER A 26 23.36 -6.13 0.49
C SER A 26 22.13 -6.69 -0.23
N ILE A 27 20.93 -6.30 0.17
CA ILE A 27 19.69 -6.63 -0.56
C ILE A 27 19.78 -6.09 -1.99
N PHE A 28 20.19 -4.83 -2.14
CA PHE A 28 20.27 -4.16 -3.42
C PHE A 28 21.32 -4.78 -4.35
N ASN A 29 22.51 -5.12 -3.86
CA ASN A 29 23.61 -5.59 -4.71
C ASN A 29 23.56 -7.09 -4.96
N ASP A 30 23.24 -7.89 -3.94
CA ASP A 30 23.54 -9.32 -3.93
C ASP A 30 22.37 -10.18 -4.43
N LEU A 31 21.14 -9.66 -4.34
CA LEU A 31 19.93 -10.41 -4.71
C LEU A 31 19.56 -10.27 -6.20
N PRO A 32 18.96 -11.31 -6.79
CA PRO A 32 18.58 -11.31 -8.20
C PRO A 32 17.46 -10.31 -8.48
N LYS A 33 17.49 -9.76 -9.70
CA LYS A 33 16.59 -8.69 -10.13
C LYS A 33 15.81 -9.11 -11.37
N VAL A 34 14.52 -8.78 -11.39
CA VAL A 34 13.60 -9.08 -12.49
C VAL A 34 12.91 -7.80 -12.92
N TYR A 35 12.96 -7.50 -14.21
CA TYR A 35 12.20 -6.37 -14.77
C TYR A 35 10.71 -6.73 -14.79
N VAL A 36 9.88 -5.89 -14.18
CA VAL A 36 8.43 -6.08 -14.09
C VAL A 36 7.71 -5.34 -15.22
N GLY A 37 8.18 -4.15 -15.58
CA GLY A 37 7.53 -3.28 -16.56
C GLY A 37 7.16 -1.92 -16.01
N ILE A 38 6.39 -1.18 -16.80
CA ILE A 38 5.82 0.11 -16.43
C ILE A 38 4.40 -0.10 -15.95
N LEU A 39 4.14 0.19 -14.67
CA LEU A 39 2.82 0.05 -14.04
C LEU A 39 2.51 1.29 -13.20
N GLU A 40 1.23 1.52 -12.97
CA GLU A 40 0.79 2.46 -11.94
C GLU A 40 0.91 1.80 -10.57
N ILE A 41 1.61 2.43 -9.64
CA ILE A 41 1.84 1.92 -8.28
C ILE A 41 1.19 2.84 -7.23
N PRO A 42 0.66 2.30 -6.12
CA PRO A 42 0.18 3.10 -5.01
C PRO A 42 1.32 3.90 -4.37
N LEU A 43 1.12 5.19 -4.13
CA LEU A 43 2.12 6.02 -3.48
C LEU A 43 2.36 5.63 -2.02
N ASP A 44 1.37 5.03 -1.35
CA ASP A 44 1.49 4.50 0.02
C ASP A 44 2.53 3.38 0.13
N LEU A 45 2.83 2.67 -0.97
CA LEU A 45 3.87 1.63 -1.00
C LEU A 45 5.27 2.19 -1.33
N VAL A 46 5.39 3.48 -1.64
CA VAL A 46 6.68 4.15 -1.89
C VAL A 46 7.25 4.66 -0.57
N VAL A 47 8.17 3.88 -0.01
CA VAL A 47 8.68 4.06 1.37
C VAL A 47 10.04 4.73 1.44
N GLY A 48 10.82 4.71 0.35
CA GLY A 48 12.20 5.17 0.45
C GLY A 48 12.93 5.33 -0.87
N THR A 49 14.26 5.36 -0.78
CA THR A 49 15.19 5.51 -1.90
C THR A 49 16.31 4.49 -1.83
N ILE A 50 17.00 4.23 -2.94
CA ILE A 50 18.23 3.44 -2.94
C ILE A 50 19.48 4.28 -2.65
N THR A 51 19.35 5.62 -2.59
CA THR A 51 20.50 6.53 -2.49
C THR A 51 20.51 7.27 -1.15
N SER A 52 21.49 6.98 -0.28
CA SER A 52 21.60 7.63 1.04
C SER A 52 21.67 9.16 0.97
N SER A 53 22.35 9.72 -0.04
CA SER A 53 22.43 11.17 -0.21
C SER A 53 21.11 11.84 -0.59
N ARG A 54 20.14 11.07 -1.14
CA ARG A 54 18.79 11.56 -1.41
C ARG A 54 17.88 11.45 -0.21
N ALA A 55 18.12 10.49 0.68
CA ALA A 55 17.30 10.26 1.85
C ALA A 55 17.21 11.51 2.74
N THR A 56 18.33 12.19 3.00
CA THR A 56 18.39 13.38 3.86
C THR A 56 17.77 14.64 3.25
N SER A 57 17.48 14.64 1.93
CA SER A 57 16.80 15.75 1.25
C SER A 57 15.28 15.76 1.50
N PHE A 58 14.76 14.71 2.15
CA PHE A 58 13.35 14.54 2.46
C PHE A 58 13.16 13.97 3.87
N THR A 59 12.00 14.20 4.44
CA THR A 59 11.53 13.50 5.64
C THR A 59 10.98 12.11 5.28
N GLU A 60 10.68 11.26 6.26
CA GLU A 60 10.02 9.96 6.05
C GLU A 60 8.70 10.12 5.27
N SER A 61 7.93 11.17 5.58
CA SER A 61 6.73 11.58 4.87
C SER A 61 6.96 12.19 3.47
N TRP A 62 8.18 12.11 2.92
CA TRP A 62 8.59 12.66 1.63
C TRP A 62 8.54 14.18 1.51
N MET A 63 8.44 14.93 2.61
CA MET A 63 8.45 16.39 2.58
C MET A 63 9.88 16.92 2.46
N PRO A 64 10.13 17.99 1.69
CA PRO A 64 11.49 18.49 1.47
C PRO A 64 12.08 19.12 2.72
N THR A 65 13.39 18.95 2.96
CA THR A 65 14.08 19.48 4.16
C THR A 65 14.94 20.71 3.88
N LEU A 66 15.47 20.81 2.65
CA LEU A 66 16.44 21.83 2.21
C LEU A 66 15.84 23.25 2.19
N ASP A 67 16.70 24.26 2.31
CA ASP A 67 16.28 25.67 2.28
C ASP A 67 15.75 26.10 0.90
N GLU A 68 14.96 27.18 0.91
CA GLU A 68 14.17 27.66 -0.24
C GLU A 68 15.01 28.29 -1.34
N ASP A 69 16.24 28.72 -1.03
CA ASP A 69 17.20 29.32 -1.95
C ASP A 69 18.02 28.27 -2.74
N THR A 70 17.78 26.98 -2.50
CA THR A 70 18.51 25.90 -3.15
C THR A 70 17.98 25.60 -4.56
N GLU A 71 18.86 25.06 -5.43
CA GLU A 71 18.44 24.54 -6.74
C GLU A 71 17.42 23.39 -6.59
N PHE A 72 17.49 22.66 -5.47
CA PHE A 72 16.53 21.64 -5.13
C PHE A 72 15.11 22.21 -4.99
N ALA A 73 14.95 23.28 -4.21
CA ALA A 73 13.67 23.95 -3.99
C ALA A 73 13.09 24.47 -5.31
N ALA A 74 13.90 25.17 -6.11
CA ALA A 74 13.49 25.65 -7.43
C ALA A 74 13.03 24.51 -8.36
N LYS A 75 13.73 23.36 -8.36
CA LYS A 75 13.33 22.18 -9.15
C LYS A 75 12.05 21.53 -8.63
N TRP A 76 11.86 21.47 -7.31
CA TRP A 76 10.64 20.93 -6.70
C TRP A 76 9.43 21.81 -7.04
N SER A 77 9.56 23.11 -6.87
CA SER A 77 8.53 24.10 -7.20
C SER A 77 8.10 24.05 -8.66
N ARG A 78 9.04 23.89 -9.61
CA ARG A 78 8.71 23.70 -11.03
C ARG A 78 7.95 22.40 -11.29
N LEU A 79 8.30 21.32 -10.60
CA LEU A 79 7.59 20.04 -10.73
C LEU A 79 6.16 20.13 -10.16
N TYR A 80 5.96 20.89 -9.09
CA TYR A 80 4.63 21.19 -8.57
C TYR A 80 3.80 21.94 -9.63
N ASP A 81 4.32 23.04 -10.18
CA ASP A 81 3.62 23.82 -11.21
C ASP A 81 3.27 22.94 -12.42
N ALA A 82 4.23 22.17 -12.93
CA ALA A 82 4.02 21.26 -14.05
C ALA A 82 2.96 20.18 -13.75
N GLN A 83 2.92 19.66 -12.52
CA GLN A 83 1.90 18.69 -12.11
C GLN A 83 0.50 19.30 -12.10
N ILE A 84 0.35 20.55 -11.65
CA ILE A 84 -0.93 21.26 -11.62
C ILE A 84 -1.41 21.62 -13.04
N GLU A 85 -0.49 22.04 -13.91
CA GLU A 85 -0.82 22.52 -15.26
C GLU A 85 -1.01 21.39 -16.28
N GLU A 86 -0.10 20.41 -16.30
CA GLU A 86 0.00 19.43 -17.40
C GLU A 86 -0.05 17.96 -16.95
N GLY A 87 0.19 17.72 -15.66
CA GLY A 87 0.38 16.40 -15.05
C GLY A 87 1.75 15.79 -15.34
N ILE A 88 2.31 15.05 -14.37
CA ILE A 88 3.54 14.27 -14.52
C ILE A 88 3.25 13.04 -15.39
N ARG A 89 3.91 12.96 -16.55
CA ARG A 89 3.73 11.86 -17.51
C ARG A 89 4.88 10.87 -17.51
N GLU A 90 6.06 11.30 -17.08
CA GLU A 90 7.24 10.46 -17.04
C GLU A 90 7.17 9.51 -15.83
N PRO A 91 7.32 8.20 -16.02
CA PRO A 91 7.36 7.25 -14.92
C PRO A 91 8.60 7.48 -14.05
N ILE A 92 8.47 7.24 -12.75
CA ILE A 92 9.63 7.16 -11.85
C ILE A 92 10.34 5.81 -12.04
N GLN A 93 11.62 5.71 -11.67
CA GLN A 93 12.32 4.42 -11.64
C GLN A 93 12.40 3.92 -10.21
N VAL A 94 11.96 2.70 -9.97
CA VAL A 94 11.92 2.10 -8.63
C VAL A 94 12.48 0.69 -8.62
N TYR A 95 13.03 0.34 -7.46
CA TYR A 95 13.21 -1.05 -7.06
C TYR A 95 12.07 -1.45 -6.14
N GLU A 96 11.46 -2.61 -6.40
CA GLU A 96 10.50 -3.20 -5.47
C GLU A 96 11.16 -4.34 -4.70
N TYR A 97 10.96 -4.37 -3.39
CA TYR A 97 11.38 -5.47 -2.52
C TYR A 97 10.31 -5.69 -1.47
N MET A 98 9.73 -6.91 -1.40
CA MET A 98 8.70 -7.27 -0.42
C MET A 98 7.55 -6.25 -0.35
N HIS A 99 6.95 -5.92 -1.50
CA HIS A 99 5.88 -4.90 -1.69
C HIS A 99 6.29 -3.43 -1.51
N ALA A 100 7.47 -3.15 -0.95
CA ALA A 100 7.95 -1.80 -0.73
C ALA A 100 8.72 -1.28 -1.95
N PHE A 101 8.43 -0.05 -2.36
CA PHE A 101 9.13 0.62 -3.46
C PHE A 101 10.18 1.62 -2.96
N TYR A 102 11.37 1.51 -3.54
CA TYR A 102 12.52 2.36 -3.30
C TYR A 102 12.89 3.11 -4.58
N VAL A 103 12.82 4.43 -4.52
CA VAL A 103 13.05 5.30 -5.67
C VAL A 103 14.52 5.35 -6.04
N LYS A 104 14.82 4.94 -7.28
CA LYS A 104 16.08 5.16 -7.96
C LYS A 104 16.11 6.54 -8.59
N GLU A 105 15.04 6.89 -9.31
CA GLU A 105 14.91 8.16 -10.02
C GLU A 105 13.49 8.71 -9.86
N GLY A 106 13.36 10.04 -9.71
CA GLY A 106 12.06 10.69 -9.58
C GLY A 106 11.65 11.06 -8.14
N ASN A 107 12.58 11.10 -7.18
CA ASN A 107 12.30 11.42 -5.78
C ASN A 107 11.46 12.71 -5.58
N LYS A 108 11.73 13.77 -6.34
CA LYS A 108 10.94 15.02 -6.26
C LYS A 108 9.52 14.85 -6.78
N ARG A 109 9.30 14.03 -7.83
CA ARG A 109 7.96 13.72 -8.36
C ARG A 109 7.14 13.00 -7.30
N VAL A 110 7.72 12.02 -6.60
CA VAL A 110 7.09 11.34 -5.46
C VAL A 110 6.74 12.33 -4.35
N SER A 111 7.68 13.20 -3.98
CA SER A 111 7.45 14.24 -2.96
C SER A 111 6.30 15.19 -3.31
N VAL A 112 6.27 15.71 -4.54
CA VAL A 112 5.17 16.57 -5.03
C VAL A 112 3.83 15.83 -5.00
N LEU A 113 3.79 14.58 -5.47
CA LEU A 113 2.55 13.81 -5.54
C LEU A 113 2.05 13.38 -4.17
N LYS A 114 2.94 13.02 -3.23
CA LYS A 114 2.56 12.79 -1.82
C LYS A 114 2.08 14.07 -1.13
N TYR A 115 2.71 15.22 -1.42
CA TYR A 115 2.24 16.52 -0.92
C TYR A 115 0.82 16.85 -1.40
N LEU A 116 0.51 16.50 -2.65
CA LEU A 116 -0.80 16.64 -3.28
C LEU A 116 -1.79 15.52 -2.89
N GLN A 117 -1.38 14.53 -2.09
CA GLN A 117 -2.18 13.37 -1.71
C GLN A 117 -2.70 12.58 -2.92
N ALA A 118 -1.89 12.51 -3.99
CA ALA A 118 -2.20 11.64 -5.12
C ALA A 118 -2.21 10.16 -4.68
N PRO A 119 -3.12 9.33 -5.20
CA PRO A 119 -3.23 7.93 -4.79
C PRO A 119 -2.08 7.07 -5.35
N SER A 120 -1.58 7.42 -6.52
CA SER A 120 -0.70 6.57 -7.32
C SER A 120 0.25 7.37 -8.20
N ILE A 121 1.24 6.69 -8.76
CA ILE A 121 2.21 7.24 -9.71
C ILE A 121 2.62 6.16 -10.72
N MET A 122 2.86 6.55 -11.97
CA MET A 122 3.47 5.66 -12.97
C MET A 122 4.93 5.37 -12.61
N ALA A 123 5.32 4.10 -12.65
CA ALA A 123 6.67 3.65 -12.31
C ALA A 123 7.18 2.57 -13.25
N GLU A 124 8.46 2.66 -13.63
CA GLU A 124 9.24 1.59 -14.23
C GLU A 124 9.88 0.78 -13.10
N ILE A 125 9.51 -0.50 -13.02
CA ILE A 125 9.75 -1.33 -11.84
C ILE A 125 10.78 -2.42 -12.13
N THR A 126 11.81 -2.46 -11.29
CA THR A 126 12.72 -3.62 -11.18
C THR A 126 12.53 -4.29 -9.82
N ARG A 127 12.00 -5.51 -9.80
CA ARG A 127 11.80 -6.28 -8.57
C ARG A 127 13.10 -6.96 -8.14
N ILE A 128 13.42 -6.87 -6.85
CA ILE A 128 14.48 -7.63 -6.20
C ILE A 128 13.82 -8.85 -5.58
N MET A 129 14.28 -10.05 -5.94
CA MET A 129 13.71 -11.29 -5.44
C MET A 129 14.34 -11.64 -4.08
N PRO A 130 13.52 -11.77 -3.01
CA PRO A 130 14.02 -12.15 -1.70
C PRO A 130 14.55 -13.60 -1.70
N VAL A 131 15.37 -13.93 -0.71
CA VAL A 131 15.80 -15.31 -0.47
C VAL A 131 14.59 -16.09 0.07
N HIS A 132 14.25 -17.17 -0.63
CA HIS A 132 13.15 -18.04 -0.24
C HIS A 132 13.37 -18.62 1.17
N ASN A 133 12.30 -18.65 1.96
CA ASN A 133 12.25 -19.21 3.30
C ASN A 133 10.80 -19.61 3.66
N ASP A 134 10.63 -20.38 4.74
CA ASP A 134 9.33 -20.93 5.13
C ASP A 134 8.45 -19.95 5.93
N SER A 135 8.80 -18.66 5.97
CA SER A 135 8.02 -17.67 6.73
C SER A 135 6.64 -17.43 6.12
N GLN A 136 5.69 -17.04 6.99
CA GLN A 136 4.36 -16.62 6.57
C GLN A 136 4.42 -15.45 5.57
N GLU A 137 5.32 -14.50 5.81
CA GLU A 137 5.49 -13.33 4.96
C GLU A 137 5.95 -13.71 3.55
N MET A 138 6.91 -14.64 3.44
CA MET A 138 7.38 -15.14 2.16
C MET A 138 6.27 -15.89 1.40
N GLN A 139 5.49 -16.73 2.09
CA GLN A 139 4.36 -17.44 1.46
C GLN A 139 3.32 -16.45 0.90
N VAL A 140 2.96 -15.41 1.67
CA VAL A 140 2.04 -14.36 1.21
C VAL A 140 2.62 -13.58 0.04
N TYR A 141 3.92 -13.27 0.08
CA TYR A 141 4.59 -12.59 -1.02
C TYR A 141 4.58 -13.42 -2.31
N GLU A 142 4.81 -14.74 -2.23
CA GLU A 142 4.73 -15.63 -3.39
C GLU A 142 3.32 -15.70 -3.98
N GLU A 143 2.29 -15.73 -3.13
CA GLU A 143 0.90 -15.61 -3.57
C GLU A 143 0.63 -14.27 -4.27
N PHE A 144 1.14 -13.19 -3.71
CA PHE A 144 1.09 -11.87 -4.34
C PHE A 144 1.76 -11.88 -5.72
N LEU A 145 2.92 -12.50 -5.88
CA LEU A 145 3.60 -12.56 -7.18
C LEU A 145 2.73 -13.23 -8.25
N ARG A 146 1.98 -14.27 -7.88
CA ARG A 146 1.01 -14.92 -8.76
C ARG A 146 -0.19 -14.01 -9.07
N PHE A 147 -0.74 -13.36 -8.04
CA PHE A 147 -1.83 -12.38 -8.20
C PHE A 147 -1.44 -11.22 -9.11
N GLN A 148 -0.30 -10.57 -8.85
CA GLN A 148 0.21 -9.46 -9.65
C GLN A 148 0.47 -9.88 -11.10
N LYS A 149 0.96 -11.11 -11.32
CA LYS A 149 1.14 -11.64 -12.67
C LYS A 149 -0.18 -11.71 -13.43
N VAL A 150 -1.31 -12.01 -12.79
CA VAL A 150 -2.61 -12.13 -13.47
C VAL A 150 -3.44 -10.84 -13.49
N THR A 151 -3.21 -9.90 -12.57
CA THR A 151 -3.99 -8.65 -12.46
C THR A 151 -3.21 -7.37 -12.79
N ASN A 152 -1.88 -7.40 -12.74
CA ASN A 152 -0.99 -6.23 -12.72
C ASN A 152 -1.24 -5.25 -11.54
N LEU A 153 -1.97 -5.67 -10.49
CA LEU A 153 -2.24 -4.85 -9.32
C LEU A 153 -1.22 -5.09 -8.20
N TYR A 154 -0.90 -4.04 -7.45
CA TYR A 154 -0.11 -4.10 -6.22
C TYR A 154 -0.95 -4.13 -4.94
N THR A 155 -2.24 -3.80 -5.04
CA THR A 155 -3.21 -3.86 -3.94
C THR A 155 -4.36 -4.79 -4.29
N PRO A 156 -4.95 -5.49 -3.32
CA PRO A 156 -4.66 -5.46 -1.87
C PRO A 156 -3.31 -6.08 -1.47
N CYS A 157 -2.81 -5.71 -0.29
CA CYS A 157 -1.64 -6.31 0.38
C CYS A 157 -2.11 -7.09 1.62
N PHE A 158 -2.33 -8.40 1.45
CA PHE A 158 -2.76 -9.29 2.53
C PHE A 158 -1.61 -9.64 3.48
N THR A 159 -1.91 -10.17 4.67
CA THR A 159 -0.90 -10.66 5.62
C THR A 159 -1.02 -12.15 5.95
N ILE A 160 -2.06 -12.81 5.43
CA ILE A 160 -2.44 -14.17 5.79
C ILE A 160 -2.33 -15.08 4.55
N PRO A 161 -1.58 -16.20 4.62
CA PRO A 161 -1.47 -17.16 3.52
C PRO A 161 -2.84 -17.69 3.11
N GLY A 162 -3.01 -17.90 1.81
CA GLY A 162 -4.24 -18.30 1.17
C GLY A 162 -5.18 -17.15 0.83
N SER A 163 -4.92 -15.93 1.31
CA SER A 163 -5.82 -14.78 1.09
C SER A 163 -5.98 -14.40 -0.37
N TYR A 164 -4.91 -14.46 -1.18
CA TYR A 164 -5.02 -14.15 -2.60
C TYR A 164 -5.78 -15.22 -3.37
N GLN A 165 -5.59 -16.50 -3.02
CA GLN A 165 -6.35 -17.59 -3.63
C GLN A 165 -7.84 -17.48 -3.24
N LEU A 166 -8.14 -17.23 -1.97
CA LEU A 166 -9.50 -17.05 -1.50
C LEU A 166 -10.19 -15.86 -2.20
N LEU A 167 -9.48 -14.75 -2.38
CA LEU A 167 -9.99 -13.61 -3.14
C LEU A 167 -10.31 -14.00 -4.59
N ALA A 168 -9.40 -14.71 -5.27
CA ALA A 168 -9.60 -15.17 -6.63
C ALA A 168 -10.85 -16.07 -6.72
N ASP A 169 -10.96 -17.04 -5.82
CA ASP A 169 -12.10 -17.97 -5.75
C ASP A 169 -13.43 -17.24 -5.52
N MET A 170 -13.46 -16.25 -4.62
CA MET A 170 -14.63 -15.41 -4.35
C MET A 170 -15.10 -14.62 -5.58
N LEU A 171 -14.17 -14.29 -6.48
CA LEU A 171 -14.45 -13.57 -7.73
C LEU A 171 -14.57 -14.50 -8.94
N GLY A 172 -14.57 -15.82 -8.73
CA GLY A 172 -14.64 -16.83 -9.78
C GLY A 172 -13.45 -16.81 -10.74
N GLN A 173 -12.26 -16.44 -10.23
CA GLN A 173 -11.00 -16.38 -10.96
C GLN A 173 -9.97 -17.35 -10.34
N ASP A 174 -8.80 -17.44 -10.96
CA ASP A 174 -7.63 -18.17 -10.44
C ASP A 174 -6.37 -17.28 -10.44
N LEU A 175 -5.24 -17.81 -9.96
CA LEU A 175 -3.96 -17.09 -9.92
C LEU A 175 -2.99 -17.51 -11.05
N GLU A 176 -3.52 -18.04 -12.14
CA GLU A 176 -2.75 -18.59 -13.27
C GLU A 176 -3.11 -17.89 -14.60
N THR A 177 -4.39 -17.63 -14.80
CA THR A 177 -5.01 -17.03 -15.97
C THR A 177 -5.18 -15.52 -15.78
N LYS A 178 -4.82 -14.73 -16.79
CA LYS A 178 -5.06 -13.27 -16.78
C LYS A 178 -6.53 -12.96 -16.51
N TRP A 179 -6.80 -12.12 -15.52
CA TRP A 179 -8.16 -11.71 -15.18
C TRP A 179 -8.74 -10.80 -16.28
N PRO A 180 -10.06 -10.81 -16.52
CA PRO A 180 -10.71 -9.86 -17.40
C PRO A 180 -10.42 -8.41 -16.97
N GLN A 181 -10.04 -7.55 -17.92
CA GLN A 181 -9.63 -6.17 -17.62
C GLN A 181 -10.73 -5.37 -16.92
N ASP A 182 -11.99 -5.53 -17.35
CA ASP A 182 -13.15 -4.86 -16.72
C ASP A 182 -13.34 -5.30 -15.26
N LEU A 183 -13.07 -6.58 -14.96
CA LEU A 183 -13.10 -7.09 -13.59
C LEU A 183 -11.97 -6.47 -12.76
N VAL A 184 -10.75 -6.41 -13.29
CA VAL A 184 -9.59 -5.79 -12.61
C VAL A 184 -9.88 -4.32 -12.29
N GLN A 185 -10.42 -3.55 -13.23
CA GLN A 185 -10.78 -2.14 -13.02
C GLN A 185 -11.89 -1.99 -11.97
N THR A 186 -12.95 -2.80 -12.08
CA THR A 186 -14.07 -2.78 -11.12
C THR A 186 -13.58 -3.15 -9.71
N PHE A 187 -12.73 -4.17 -9.61
CA PHE A 187 -12.09 -4.61 -8.38
C PHE A 187 -11.24 -3.51 -7.75
N GLN A 188 -10.34 -2.89 -8.53
CA GLN A 188 -9.48 -1.81 -8.06
C GLN A 188 -10.31 -0.63 -7.52
N GLY A 189 -11.37 -0.22 -8.22
CA GLY A 189 -12.27 0.84 -7.78
C GLY A 189 -13.05 0.47 -6.50
N ALA A 190 -13.54 -0.77 -6.41
CA ALA A 190 -14.26 -1.25 -5.24
C ALA A 190 -13.37 -1.36 -4.00
N PHE A 191 -12.14 -1.87 -4.16
CA PHE A 191 -11.16 -1.95 -3.09
C PHE A 191 -10.73 -0.55 -2.62
N TYR A 192 -10.39 0.35 -3.54
CA TYR A 192 -10.04 1.74 -3.20
C TYR A 192 -11.15 2.43 -2.42
N ARG A 193 -12.41 2.24 -2.83
CA ARG A 193 -13.56 2.79 -2.10
C ARG A 193 -13.69 2.22 -0.69
N PHE A 194 -13.52 0.90 -0.53
CA PHE A 194 -13.53 0.27 0.78
C PHE A 194 -12.41 0.81 1.67
N GLU A 195 -11.20 0.92 1.13
CA GLU A 195 -10.04 1.46 1.84
C GLU A 195 -10.30 2.90 2.31
N LEU A 196 -10.79 3.78 1.42
CA LEU A 196 -11.11 5.17 1.79
C LEU A 196 -12.12 5.26 2.93
N VAL A 197 -13.22 4.51 2.85
CA VAL A 197 -14.25 4.55 3.90
C VAL A 197 -13.72 3.97 5.21
N THR A 198 -12.89 2.93 5.13
CA THR A 198 -12.25 2.33 6.31
C THR A 198 -11.28 3.31 6.96
N LYS A 199 -10.38 3.93 6.18
CA LYS A 199 -9.46 4.98 6.65
C LYS A 199 -10.22 6.15 7.29
N ASP A 200 -11.36 6.57 6.72
CA ASP A 200 -12.20 7.63 7.32
C ASP A 200 -12.84 7.20 8.66
N ILE A 201 -13.38 5.98 8.75
CA ILE A 201 -13.93 5.44 10.01
C ILE A 201 -12.85 5.35 11.10
N THR A 202 -11.64 4.91 10.74
CA THR A 202 -10.53 4.72 11.69
C THR A 202 -9.67 5.97 11.88
N GLN A 203 -10.07 7.12 11.32
CA GLN A 203 -9.30 8.37 11.39
C GLN A 203 -7.84 8.22 10.90
N ASN A 204 -7.64 7.42 9.85
CA ASN A 204 -6.35 7.03 9.28
C ASN A 204 -5.42 6.24 10.24
N GLN A 205 -5.95 5.71 11.34
CA GLN A 205 -5.20 4.90 12.31
C GLN A 205 -5.86 3.53 12.56
N PRO A 206 -5.99 2.67 11.52
CA PRO A 206 -6.53 1.33 11.71
C PRO A 206 -5.59 0.48 12.59
N SER A 207 -6.15 -0.27 13.55
CA SER A 207 -5.39 -1.23 14.37
C SER A 207 -5.23 -2.60 13.71
N PHE A 208 -5.66 -2.74 12.46
CA PHE A 208 -5.72 -3.98 11.68
C PHE A 208 -5.31 -3.69 10.22
N ASN A 209 -4.98 -4.75 9.47
CA ASN A 209 -4.69 -4.61 8.04
C ASN A 209 -6.01 -4.46 7.24
N ILE A 210 -6.10 -3.39 6.45
CA ILE A 210 -7.31 -3.05 5.68
C ILE A 210 -7.61 -4.12 4.61
N SER A 211 -6.59 -4.69 3.97
CA SER A 211 -6.75 -5.76 2.98
C SER A 211 -7.39 -7.00 3.59
N ASP A 212 -6.89 -7.44 4.74
CA ASP A 212 -7.45 -8.62 5.43
C ASP A 212 -8.91 -8.34 5.88
N ALA A 213 -9.20 -7.12 6.34
CA ALA A 213 -10.56 -6.69 6.63
C ALA A 213 -11.48 -6.67 5.41
N PHE A 214 -10.95 -6.31 4.24
CA PHE A 214 -11.68 -6.35 2.97
C PHE A 214 -12.07 -7.78 2.59
N LEU A 215 -11.19 -8.76 2.78
CA LEU A 215 -11.53 -10.16 2.49
C LEU A 215 -12.65 -10.67 3.40
N ILE A 216 -12.68 -10.24 4.66
CA ILE A 216 -13.79 -10.53 5.58
C ILE A 216 -15.08 -9.87 5.12
N TYR A 217 -15.00 -8.64 4.63
CA TYR A 217 -16.15 -7.99 4.02
C TYR A 217 -16.76 -8.85 2.92
N LEU A 218 -15.94 -9.35 1.99
CA LEU A 218 -16.41 -10.21 0.89
C LEU A 218 -16.97 -11.56 1.37
N SER A 219 -16.57 -12.03 2.55
CA SER A 219 -17.14 -13.26 3.14
C SER A 219 -18.54 -13.08 3.73
N ILE A 220 -18.93 -11.84 4.06
CA ILE A 220 -20.22 -11.50 4.70
C ILE A 220 -21.16 -10.82 3.71
N PHE A 221 -20.61 -9.97 2.84
CA PHE A 221 -21.33 -9.17 1.86
C PHE A 221 -20.80 -9.48 0.46
N THR A 222 -21.67 -9.40 -0.55
CA THR A 222 -21.25 -9.64 -1.94
C THR A 222 -20.33 -8.52 -2.44
N PHE A 223 -19.48 -8.83 -3.42
CA PHE A 223 -18.63 -7.85 -4.07
C PHE A 223 -19.43 -6.66 -4.64
N ASP A 224 -20.57 -6.92 -5.30
CA ASP A 224 -21.47 -5.89 -5.83
C ASP A 224 -21.97 -4.91 -4.77
N SER A 225 -22.00 -5.32 -3.52
CA SER A 225 -22.45 -4.48 -2.42
C SER A 225 -21.49 -3.28 -2.17
N LEU A 226 -20.24 -3.36 -2.64
CA LEU A 226 -19.27 -2.26 -2.65
C LEU A 226 -19.59 -1.19 -3.71
N LEU A 227 -20.37 -1.55 -4.73
CA LEU A 227 -20.78 -0.66 -5.82
C LEU A 227 -22.01 0.18 -5.49
N ASP A 228 -22.61 -0.02 -4.30
CA ASP A 228 -23.80 0.72 -3.85
C ASP A 228 -23.53 2.23 -3.82
N LYS A 229 -24.31 3.04 -4.55
CA LYS A 229 -24.08 4.50 -4.63
C LYS A 229 -24.17 5.21 -3.28
N ASN A 230 -24.88 4.63 -2.30
CA ASN A 230 -25.03 5.24 -0.99
C ASN A 230 -23.81 4.97 -0.10
N ARG A 231 -22.95 5.98 0.07
CA ARG A 231 -21.78 5.93 0.95
C ARG A 231 -22.12 5.56 2.40
N MET A 232 -23.30 5.93 2.90
CA MET A 232 -23.71 5.59 4.26
C MET A 232 -23.93 4.09 4.42
N ILE A 233 -24.50 3.41 3.43
CA ILE A 233 -24.75 1.95 3.52
C ILE A 233 -23.41 1.21 3.62
N LEU A 234 -22.45 1.57 2.76
CA LEU A 234 -21.11 1.00 2.81
C LEU A 234 -20.44 1.27 4.17
N ARG A 235 -20.52 2.49 4.69
CA ARG A 235 -19.99 2.84 6.01
C ARG A 235 -20.58 1.96 7.11
N HIS A 236 -21.89 1.81 7.19
CA HIS A 236 -22.55 0.98 8.21
C HIS A 236 -22.15 -0.50 8.11
N ARG A 237 -21.97 -1.04 6.90
CA ARG A 237 -21.49 -2.41 6.70
C ARG A 237 -20.06 -2.57 7.21
N ILE A 238 -19.18 -1.63 6.89
CA ILE A 238 -17.78 -1.63 7.38
C ILE A 238 -17.76 -1.53 8.91
N GLU A 239 -18.47 -0.55 9.49
CA GLU A 239 -18.58 -0.41 10.96
C GLU A 239 -19.09 -1.68 11.65
N ARG A 240 -20.03 -2.41 11.02
CA ARG A 240 -20.51 -3.69 11.54
C ARG A 240 -19.39 -4.73 11.60
N ILE A 241 -18.59 -4.86 10.55
CA ILE A 241 -17.46 -5.80 10.54
C ILE A 241 -16.38 -5.38 11.54
N LEU A 242 -16.08 -4.07 11.62
CA LEU A 242 -15.11 -3.55 12.59
C LEU A 242 -15.50 -3.82 14.04
N LYS A 243 -16.80 -3.77 14.37
CA LYS A 243 -17.30 -4.17 15.69
C LYS A 243 -17.07 -5.65 15.97
N GLU A 244 -17.24 -6.52 14.98
CA GLU A 244 -16.97 -7.96 15.14
C GLU A 244 -15.47 -8.23 15.35
N PHE A 245 -14.58 -7.47 14.69
CA PHE A 245 -13.13 -7.56 14.94
C PHE A 245 -12.76 -7.27 16.39
N HIS A 246 -13.16 -6.10 16.90
CA HIS A 246 -12.83 -5.70 18.28
C HIS A 246 -13.46 -6.63 19.32
N ARG A 247 -14.62 -7.21 19.02
CA ARG A 247 -15.27 -8.20 19.89
C ARG A 247 -14.52 -9.53 19.92
N SER A 248 -13.94 -9.95 18.78
CA SER A 248 -13.11 -11.14 18.73
C SER A 248 -11.79 -10.97 19.49
N GLU A 249 -11.10 -9.83 19.38
CA GLU A 249 -9.86 -9.56 20.15
C GLU A 249 -10.10 -9.55 21.67
N SER A 250 -11.24 -9.02 22.12
CA SER A 250 -11.62 -9.04 23.54
C SER A 250 -12.06 -10.42 24.03
N ASN A 251 -12.74 -11.22 23.20
CA ASN A 251 -13.14 -12.59 23.53
C ASN A 251 -12.01 -13.63 23.46
N VAL A 252 -10.93 -13.39 22.70
CA VAL A 252 -9.75 -14.29 22.64
C VAL A 252 -9.07 -14.42 24.01
N SER A 253 -9.22 -13.42 24.89
CA SER A 253 -8.76 -13.50 26.29
C SER A 253 -9.64 -14.38 27.21
N LEU A 254 -10.83 -14.80 26.77
CA LEU A 254 -11.80 -15.56 27.57
C LEU A 254 -12.19 -16.92 26.95
N GLU A 255 -11.82 -17.23 25.71
CA GLU A 255 -12.24 -18.46 25.02
C GLU A 255 -11.20 -19.60 25.00
N TYR A 256 -10.19 -19.60 25.87
CA TYR A 256 -9.30 -20.78 26.00
C TYR A 256 -9.92 -22.00 26.70
N LYS A 257 -11.25 -22.04 26.87
CA LYS A 257 -11.99 -23.22 27.33
C LYS A 257 -13.38 -23.33 26.67
N ALA A 258 -13.44 -23.73 25.41
CA ALA A 258 -14.45 -24.67 24.91
C ALA A 258 -14.16 -25.06 23.46
N LYS A 259 -14.10 -26.36 23.19
CA LYS A 259 -13.84 -26.92 21.86
C LYS A 259 -15.15 -27.09 21.07
N ALA A 260 -15.10 -26.66 19.81
CA ALA A 260 -15.79 -27.19 18.62
C ALA A 260 -17.32 -27.08 18.49
N LYS A 261 -17.78 -26.12 17.66
CA LYS A 261 -18.58 -26.35 16.42
C LYS A 261 -18.88 -25.01 15.73
N SER A 262 -18.80 -25.00 14.40
CA SER A 262 -18.72 -23.83 13.49
C SER A 262 -17.40 -23.06 13.59
N GLN A 263 -16.43 -23.43 12.76
CA GLN A 263 -15.26 -22.57 12.54
C GLN A 263 -15.77 -21.33 11.79
N SER A 264 -16.04 -20.26 12.53
CA SER A 264 -16.21 -18.94 11.93
C SER A 264 -14.94 -18.65 11.12
N ILE A 265 -15.07 -18.18 9.89
CA ILE A 265 -13.95 -17.76 9.02
C ILE A 265 -13.04 -16.75 9.76
N LEU A 266 -13.60 -16.01 10.74
CA LEU A 266 -12.85 -15.12 11.64
C LEU A 266 -11.79 -15.85 12.48
N SER A 267 -11.96 -17.14 12.80
CA SER A 267 -10.97 -17.96 13.52
C SER A 267 -9.76 -18.37 12.67
N LEU A 268 -9.89 -18.33 11.34
CA LEU A 268 -8.78 -18.53 10.40
C LEU A 268 -7.94 -17.25 10.25
N LEU A 269 -8.52 -16.10 10.59
CA LEU A 269 -7.96 -14.79 10.34
C LEU A 269 -7.27 -14.21 11.58
N ASN A 270 -6.61 -15.06 12.37
CA ASN A 270 -5.88 -14.67 13.60
C ASN A 270 -5.02 -13.43 13.39
N PHE A 271 -5.55 -12.26 13.79
CA PHE A 271 -4.86 -10.97 13.71
C PHE A 271 -3.63 -10.98 14.61
N ARG A 272 -2.46 -11.18 14.01
CA ARG A 272 -1.18 -10.85 14.65
C ARG A 272 -0.74 -9.47 14.19
N LYS A 273 -0.33 -8.67 15.17
CA LYS A 273 0.21 -7.31 15.00
C LYS A 273 1.37 -7.28 14.01
N GLN A 274 1.44 -6.20 13.24
CA GLN A 274 2.62 -5.77 12.48
C GLN A 274 3.87 -5.84 13.35
N TYR A 275 4.86 -6.61 12.90
CA TYR A 275 6.23 -6.49 13.34
C TYR A 275 6.93 -5.48 12.44
N TYR A 276 7.12 -4.26 12.94
CA TYR A 276 8.28 -3.45 12.59
C TYR A 276 8.82 -2.87 13.90
N SER A 277 9.77 -3.58 14.48
CA SER A 277 10.78 -3.00 15.37
C SER A 277 12.06 -3.77 15.09
N GLU A 278 12.91 -3.23 14.22
CA GLU A 278 14.32 -3.61 14.24
C GLU A 278 15.05 -2.71 15.23
N ARG A 279 16.02 -3.34 15.90
CA ARG A 279 16.84 -2.79 16.99
C ARG A 279 17.95 -1.90 16.45
#